data_AF-A0A1F1X5D3-F1
#
_entry.id   AF-A0A1F1X5D3-F1
#
_cell.length_a   1.000
_cell.length_b   1.000
_cell.length_c   1.000
_cell.angle_alpha   90.00
_cell.angle_beta   90.00
_cell.angle_gamma   90.00
#
_symmetry.space_group_name_H-M   'P 1'
#
loop_
_entity.id
_entity.type
_entity.pdbx_description
1 polymer ?
#
loop_
_entity_poly.entity_id
_entity_poly.type
_entity_poly.pdbx_seq_one_letter_code
_entity_poly.pdbx_strand_id
1 'polypeptide(L)' 'MSVREEVGELSGVTDIQVSAQTGRLVVTSEEPLDDAQVLTAVEDAGYSAVKTR' A
#
# COMPACT_ATOMS: atom_id res chain seq x y z
N MET A 1 7.43 10.18 -6.23
CA MET A 1 7.14 9.20 -5.17
C MET A 1 6.47 8.00 -5.81
N SER A 2 6.84 6.79 -5.41
CA SER A 2 6.19 5.58 -5.89
C SER A 2 5.29 5.00 -4.80
N VAL A 3 4.17 4.36 -5.16
CA VAL A 3 3.29 3.69 -4.17
C VAL A 3 4.06 2.71 -3.28
N ARG A 4 5.02 1.98 -3.85
CA ARG A 4 5.87 1.04 -3.10
C ARG A 4 6.72 1.70 -2.01
N GLU A 5 7.12 2.95 -2.23
CA GLU A 5 8.01 3.71 -1.37
C GLU A 5 7.21 4.18 -0.16
N GLU A 6 6.12 4.91 -0.39
CA GLU A 6 5.21 5.40 0.66
C GLU A 6 4.63 4.28 1.53
N VAL A 7 4.14 3.21 0.91
CA VAL A 7 3.56 2.08 1.64
C VAL A 7 4.65 1.30 2.40
N GLY A 8 5.90 1.33 1.92
CA GLY A 8 7.04 0.68 2.58
C GLY A 8 7.51 1.39 3.85
N GLU A 9 7.13 2.64 4.05
CA GLU A 9 7.43 3.39 5.28
C GLU A 9 6.47 3.05 6.43
N LEU A 10 5.36 2.37 6.13
CA LEU A 10 4.41 1.95 7.15
C LEU A 10 5.02 0.86 8.06
N SER A 11 4.90 1.08 9.36
CA SER A 11 5.39 0.14 10.37
C SER A 11 4.66 -1.20 10.28
N GLY A 12 5.40 -2.30 10.31
CA GLY A 12 4.85 -3.66 10.26
C GLY A 12 4.68 -4.22 8.85
N VAL A 13 4.92 -3.43 7.79
CA VAL A 13 5.00 -3.94 6.41
C VAL A 13 6.27 -4.78 6.24
N THR A 14 6.10 -5.99 5.70
CA THR A 14 7.20 -6.92 5.45
C THR A 14 7.38 -7.27 3.98
N ASP A 15 6.33 -7.15 3.16
CA ASP A 15 6.42 -7.32 1.72
C ASP A 15 5.39 -6.46 0.98
N ILE A 16 5.76 -5.96 -0.20
CA ILE A 16 4.90 -5.17 -1.08
C ILE A 16 4.99 -5.70 -2.50
N GLN A 17 3.85 -6.10 -3.07
CA GLN A 17 3.71 -6.50 -4.47
C GLN A 17 2.82 -5.51 -5.21
N VAL A 18 3.35 -4.87 -6.24
CA VAL A 18 2.62 -3.92 -7.10
C VAL A 18 2.55 -4.46 -8.52
N SER A 19 1.33 -4.56 -9.06
CA SER A 19 1.10 -4.91 -10.45
C SER A 19 0.52 -3.71 -11.20
N ALA A 20 1.36 -3.05 -12.00
CA ALA A 20 0.91 -1.98 -12.90
C ALA A 20 -0.03 -2.50 -14.01
N GLN A 21 0.05 -3.79 -14.36
CA GLN A 21 -0.81 -4.41 -15.37
C GLN A 21 -2.25 -4.55 -14.89
N THR A 22 -2.43 -4.83 -13.59
CA THR A 22 -3.76 -5.09 -13.00
C THR A 22 -4.22 -3.99 -12.06
N GLY A 23 -3.38 -3.00 -11.76
CA GLY A 23 -3.66 -1.96 -10.76
C GLY A 23 -3.75 -2.49 -9.33
N ARG A 24 -3.18 -3.68 -9.05
CA ARG A 24 -3.29 -4.32 -7.74
C ARG A 24 -2.07 -4.02 -6.87
N LEU A 25 -2.33 -3.55 -5.66
CA LEU A 25 -1.38 -3.46 -4.55
C LEU A 25 -1.69 -4.58 -3.56
N VAL A 26 -0.70 -5.39 -3.22
CA VAL A 26 -0.76 -6.37 -2.14
C VAL A 26 0.30 -6.00 -1.12
N VAL A 27 -0.11 -5.88 0.13
CA VAL A 27 0.75 -5.55 1.27
C VAL A 27 0.69 -6.72 2.23
N THR A 28 1.85 -7.24 2.60
CA THR A 28 2.00 -8.24 3.65
C THR A 28 2.55 -7.54 4.89
N SER A 29 1.94 -7.82 6.03
CA SER A 29 2.35 -7.26 7.31
C SER A 29 2.37 -8.32 8.41
N GLU A 30 3.27 -8.15 9.38
CA GLU A 30 3.34 -9.01 10.57
C GLU A 30 2.25 -8.66 11.59
N GLU A 31 1.84 -7.39 11.60
CA GLU A 31 0.80 -6.87 12.47
C GLU A 31 -0.37 -6.31 11.65
N PRO A 32 -1.59 -6.21 12.22
CA PRO A 32 -2.70 -5.56 11.54
C PRO A 32 -2.36 -4.11 11.19
N LEU A 33 -2.39 -3.79 9.89
CA LEU A 33 -2.25 -2.42 9.41
C LEU A 33 -3.59 -1.70 9.41
N ASP A 34 -3.55 -0.39 9.67
CA ASP A 34 -4.70 0.46 9.43
C ASP A 34 -4.85 0.69 7.92
N ASP A 35 -6.00 0.27 7.39
CA ASP A 35 -6.34 0.47 5.98
C ASP A 35 -6.28 1.96 5.60
N ALA A 36 -6.65 2.86 6.51
CA ALA A 36 -6.61 4.30 6.27
C ALA A 36 -5.17 4.78 6.05
N GLN A 37 -4.19 4.26 6.79
CA GLN A 37 -2.78 4.62 6.61
C GLN A 37 -2.25 4.15 5.26
N VAL A 38 -2.63 2.94 4.84
CA VAL A 38 -2.26 2.41 3.52
C VAL A 38 -2.86 3.26 2.41
N LEU A 39 -4.12 3.68 2.55
CA LEU A 39 -4.79 4.53 1.57
C LEU A 39 -4.14 5.91 1.47
N THR A 40 -3.83 6.56 2.59
CA THR A 40 -3.12 7.85 2.60
C THR A 40 -1.76 7.75 1.91
N ALA A 41 -0.98 6.70 2.19
CA ALA A 41 0.32 6.50 1.53
C ALA A 41 0.18 6.34 0.00
N VAL A 42 -0.89 5.69 -0.47
CA VAL A 42 -1.18 5.59 -1.91
C VAL A 42 -1.57 6.95 -2.51
N GLU A 43 -2.32 7.77 -1.77
CA GLU A 43 -2.71 9.13 -2.15
C GLU A 43 -1.52 10.09 -2.23
N ASP A 44 -0.59 10.00 -1.28
CA ASP A 44 0.65 10.78 -1.28
C ASP A 44 1.54 10.42 -2.48
N ALA A 45 1.50 9.16 -2.93
CA ALA A 45 2.12 8.73 -4.18
C ALA A 45 1.37 9.20 -5.45
N GLY A 46 0.22 9.85 -5.32
CA GLY A 46 -0.60 10.39 -6.41
C GLY A 46 -1.58 9.40 -7.02
N TYR A 47 -1.93 8.33 -6.30
CA TYR A 47 -2.89 7.31 -6.75
C TYR A 47 -4.09 7.23 -5.80
N SER A 48 -5.15 6.56 -6.22
CA SER A 48 -6.27 6.24 -5.33
C SER A 48 -6.45 4.74 -5.29
N ALA A 49 -6.67 4.19 -4.10
CA ALA A 49 -6.94 2.78 -3.91
C ALA A 49 -8.24 2.59 -3.13
N VAL A 50 -8.79 1.38 -3.24
CA VAL A 50 -9.91 0.92 -2.42
C VAL A 50 -9.58 -0.46 -1.90
N LYS A 51 -9.94 -0.72 -0.63
CA LYS A 51 -9.77 -2.05 -0.07
C LYS A 51 -10.70 -3.04 -0.78
N THR A 52 -10.10 -4.00 -1.47
CA THR A 52 -10.81 -5.17 -1.99
C THR A 52 -10.84 -6.23 -0.89
N ARG A 53 -12.05 -6.63 -0.47
CA ARG A 53 -12.28 -7.78 0.42
C ARG A 53 -12.15 -9.09 -0.34
#